data_AF-A0A438GFI8-F1
#
_entry.id   AF-A0A438GFI8-F1
#
_cell.length_a   1.000
_cell.length_b   1.000
_cell.length_c   1.000
_cell.angle_alpha   90.00
_cell.angle_beta   90.00
_cell.angle_gamma   90.00
#
_symmetry.space_group_name_H-M   'P 1'
#
loop_
_entity.id
_entity.type
_entity.pdbx_description
1 polymer ?
#
loop_
_entity_poly.entity_id
_entity_poly.type
_entity_poly.pdbx_seq_one_letter_code
_entity_poly.pdbx_strand_id
1 'polypeptide(L)'
;MDCSDSPYDLLFKSLSLIPISHYLLGFLLLSLVFLYNFLEIHLLRDLIATGLRGHPVSLTFASGSELYEAVASKCQILHGRYLATSWLSSPHLQTAFLSFFGRPPVFSYRRQLFHTSDGGTIALDWLMNSDVMGVAINMNDTIRKDDKTPIVVVIPGLTSDSASAEY
;
A
#
# COMPACT_ATOMS: atom_id res chain seq x y z
N MET A 1 10.89 56.12 -40.58
CA MET A 1 11.99 55.47 -39.83
C MET A 1 11.29 54.45 -38.98
N ASP A 2 10.99 53.32 -39.63
CA ASP A 2 9.99 52.38 -39.13
C ASP A 2 10.65 51.56 -38.04
N CYS A 3 10.18 51.74 -36.81
CA CYS A 3 10.58 50.92 -35.69
C CYS A 3 10.05 49.53 -35.99
N SER A 4 10.92 48.63 -36.44
CA SER A 4 10.60 47.22 -36.60
C SER A 4 10.24 46.67 -35.22
N ASP A 5 8.94 46.52 -34.95
CA ASP A 5 8.45 45.91 -33.71
C ASP A 5 9.18 44.58 -33.53
N SER A 6 9.79 44.39 -32.36
CA SER A 6 10.49 43.16 -32.05
C SER A 6 9.50 42.00 -32.14
N PRO A 7 9.86 40.86 -32.76
CA PRO A 7 8.98 39.70 -32.82
C PRO A 7 8.51 39.24 -31.42
N TYR A 8 9.29 39.53 -30.38
CA TYR A 8 8.91 39.27 -28.98
C TYR A 8 7.79 40.20 -28.49
N ASP A 9 7.76 41.46 -28.90
CA ASP A 9 6.72 42.43 -28.52
C ASP A 9 5.38 42.05 -29.17
N LEU A 10 5.43 41.59 -30.42
CA LEU A 10 4.26 41.05 -31.12
C LEU A 10 3.70 39.79 -30.44
N LEU A 11 4.58 38.88 -29.98
CA LEU A 11 4.18 37.70 -29.22
C LEU A 11 3.59 38.06 -27.85
N PHE A 12 4.21 39.00 -27.13
CA PHE A 12 3.73 39.44 -25.82
C PHE A 12 2.36 40.12 -25.91
N LYS A 13 2.17 40.97 -26.93
CA LYS A 13 0.87 41.60 -27.22
C LYS A 13 -0.18 40.56 -27.59
N SER A 14 0.19 39.56 -28.39
CA SER A 14 -0.71 38.46 -28.76
C SER A 14 -1.10 37.60 -27.57
N LEU A 15 -0.16 37.28 -26.66
CA LEU A 15 -0.46 36.59 -25.40
C LEU A 15 -1.39 37.43 -24.52
N SER A 16 -1.12 38.72 -24.37
CA SER A 16 -1.91 39.61 -23.51
C SER A 16 -3.38 39.78 -23.96
N LEU A 17 -3.69 39.46 -25.23
CA LEU A 17 -5.05 39.46 -25.77
C LEU A 17 -5.85 38.19 -25.42
N ILE A 18 -5.18 37.12 -24.98
CA ILE A 18 -5.84 35.88 -24.58
C ILE A 18 -6.56 36.13 -23.23
N PRO A 19 -7.85 35.75 -23.09
CA PRO A 19 -8.56 35.93 -21.84
C PRO A 19 -7.88 35.18 -20.69
N ILE A 20 -7.80 35.81 -19.51
CA ILE A 20 -7.19 35.26 -18.28
C ILE A 20 -7.74 33.86 -17.93
N SER A 21 -9.01 33.59 -18.26
CA SER A 21 -9.65 32.28 -18.06
C SER A 21 -8.91 31.12 -18.74
N HIS A 22 -8.29 31.33 -19.90
CA HIS A 22 -7.54 30.29 -20.60
C HIS A 22 -6.23 29.96 -19.88
N TYR A 23 -5.55 30.97 -19.33
CA TYR A 23 -4.37 30.77 -18.50
C TYR A 23 -4.69 30.03 -17.22
N LEU A 24 -5.79 30.41 -16.55
CA LEU A 24 -6.26 29.72 -15.34
C LEU A 24 -6.63 28.26 -15.64
N LEU A 25 -7.32 28.01 -16.75
CA LEU A 25 -7.65 26.65 -17.18
C LEU A 25 -6.40 25.84 -17.51
N GLY A 26 -5.44 26.41 -18.24
CA GLY A 26 -4.17 25.76 -18.56
C GLY A 26 -3.37 25.42 -17.31
N PHE A 27 -3.26 26.37 -16.38
CA PHE A 27 -2.62 26.15 -15.08
C PHE A 27 -3.32 25.06 -14.26
N LEU A 28 -4.66 25.06 -14.25
CA LEU A 28 -5.44 24.02 -13.58
C LEU A 28 -5.16 22.64 -14.18
N LEU A 29 -5.18 22.51 -15.51
CA LEU A 29 -4.90 21.24 -16.20
C LEU A 29 -3.48 20.75 -15.91
N LEU A 30 -2.47 21.63 -15.98
CA LEU A 30 -1.08 21.28 -15.65
C LEU A 30 -0.94 20.86 -14.19
N SER A 31 -1.61 21.56 -13.27
CA SER A 31 -1.61 21.22 -11.85
C SER A 31 -2.27 19.88 -11.59
N LEU A 32 -3.38 19.56 -12.26
CA LEU A 32 -4.06 18.27 -12.15
C LEU A 32 -3.19 17.13 -12.70
N VAL A 33 -2.53 17.33 -13.84
CA VAL A 33 -1.58 16.34 -14.40
C VAL A 33 -0.41 16.15 -13.45
N PHE A 34 0.18 17.24 -12.94
CA PHE A 34 1.24 17.16 -11.96
C PHE A 34 0.80 16.38 -10.72
N LEU A 35 -0.36 16.72 -10.14
CA LEU A 35 -0.86 16.06 -8.94
C LEU A 35 -1.18 14.58 -9.18
N TYR A 36 -1.75 14.23 -10.33
CA TYR A 36 -2.01 12.83 -10.72
C TYR A 36 -0.72 12.00 -10.74
N ASN A 37 0.36 12.56 -11.30
CA ASN A 37 1.66 11.89 -11.36
C ASN A 37 2.37 11.89 -10.00
N PHE A 38 2.35 13.02 -9.28
CA PHE A 38 2.98 13.17 -7.97
C PHE A 38 2.36 12.24 -6.92
N LEU A 39 1.03 12.09 -6.95
CA LEU A 39 0.33 11.15 -6.08
C LEU A 39 0.33 9.73 -6.62
N GLU A 40 0.92 9.45 -7.79
CA GLU A 40 0.92 8.11 -8.41
C GLU A 40 -0.49 7.50 -8.52
N ILE A 41 -1.46 8.29 -8.97
CA ILE A 41 -2.83 7.78 -9.14
C ILE A 41 -2.86 6.83 -10.34
N HIS A 42 -3.46 5.64 -10.17
CA HIS A 42 -3.56 4.65 -11.24
C HIS A 42 -4.98 4.48 -11.80
N LEU A 43 -5.96 5.25 -11.32
CA LEU A 43 -7.37 5.12 -11.72
C LEU A 43 -7.60 5.13 -13.24
N LEU A 44 -7.06 6.13 -13.95
CA LEU A 44 -7.27 6.25 -15.39
C LEU A 44 -6.58 5.12 -16.15
N ARG A 45 -5.38 4.74 -15.69
CA ARG A 45 -4.63 3.61 -16.25
C ARG A 45 -5.41 2.30 -16.08
N ASP A 46 -5.94 2.04 -14.89
CA ASP A 46 -6.70 0.83 -14.61
C ASP A 46 -8.05 0.79 -15.33
N LEU A 47 -8.71 1.95 -15.48
CA LEU A 47 -9.93 2.08 -16.26
C LEU A 47 -9.68 1.76 -17.74
N ILE A 48 -8.64 2.34 -18.34
CA ILE A 48 -8.33 2.18 -19.77
C ILE A 48 -7.78 0.78 -20.06
N ALA A 49 -6.84 0.28 -19.24
CA ALA A 49 -6.14 -0.97 -19.51
C ALA A 49 -6.94 -2.22 -19.08
N THR A 50 -7.65 -2.16 -17.96
CA THR A 50 -8.30 -3.34 -17.35
C THR A 50 -9.81 -3.20 -17.19
N GLY A 51 -10.39 -2.04 -17.49
CA GLY A 51 -11.82 -1.78 -17.29
C GLY A 51 -12.25 -1.91 -15.84
N LEU A 52 -11.37 -1.57 -14.88
CA LEU A 52 -11.58 -1.77 -13.44
C LEU A 52 -11.90 -3.22 -13.05
N ARG A 53 -11.43 -4.20 -13.83
CA ARG A 53 -11.63 -5.63 -13.50
C ARG A 53 -10.62 -6.19 -12.51
N GLY A 54 -9.63 -5.39 -12.10
CA GLY A 54 -8.59 -5.80 -11.16
C GLY A 54 -7.53 -6.72 -11.78
N HIS A 55 -6.51 -7.02 -10.98
CA HIS A 55 -5.37 -7.85 -11.34
C HIS A 55 -5.45 -9.21 -10.62
N PRO A 56 -5.09 -10.32 -11.27
CA PRO A 56 -5.01 -11.60 -10.59
C PRO A 56 -3.94 -11.57 -9.50
N VAL A 57 -4.19 -12.25 -8.39
CA VAL A 57 -3.19 -12.41 -7.32
C VAL A 57 -2.07 -13.33 -7.83
N SER A 58 -0.82 -12.86 -7.73
CA SER A 58 0.35 -13.67 -8.06
C SER A 58 0.85 -14.36 -6.79
N LEU A 59 0.88 -15.69 -6.81
CA LEU A 59 1.35 -16.51 -5.70
C LEU A 59 2.64 -17.22 -6.09
N THR A 60 3.61 -17.24 -5.19
CA THR A 60 4.85 -18.02 -5.34
C THR A 60 4.87 -19.08 -4.26
N PHE A 61 4.98 -20.35 -4.67
CA PHE A 61 4.97 -21.50 -3.78
C PHE A 61 5.90 -22.59 -4.30
N ALA A 62 6.37 -23.46 -3.41
CA ALA A 62 7.13 -24.64 -3.79
C ALA A 62 6.22 -25.67 -4.45
N SER A 63 6.68 -26.28 -5.55
CA SER A 63 5.96 -27.35 -6.25
C SER A 63 5.63 -28.49 -5.28
N GLY A 64 4.34 -28.85 -5.17
CA GLY A 64 3.88 -29.92 -4.28
C GLY A 64 3.74 -29.53 -2.81
N SER A 65 3.68 -28.23 -2.48
CA SER A 65 3.44 -27.79 -1.11
C SER A 65 2.02 -28.16 -0.63
N GLU A 66 1.93 -29.11 0.31
CA GLU A 66 0.66 -29.48 0.95
C GLU A 66 -0.01 -28.31 1.67
N LEU A 67 0.80 -27.40 2.23
CA LEU A 67 0.31 -26.18 2.89
C LEU A 67 -0.41 -25.27 1.88
N TYR A 68 0.17 -25.07 0.69
CA TYR A 68 -0.48 -24.28 -0.36
C TYR A 68 -1.81 -24.89 -0.76
N GLU A 69 -1.86 -26.20 -1.04
CA GLU A 69 -3.10 -26.89 -1.43
C GLU A 69 -4.17 -26.78 -0.33
N ALA A 70 -3.77 -26.94 0.94
CA ALA A 70 -4.67 -26.78 2.08
C ALA A 70 -5.21 -25.34 2.21
N VAL A 71 -4.36 -24.33 2.02
CA VAL A 71 -4.76 -22.92 2.11
C VAL A 71 -5.62 -22.51 0.90
N ALA A 72 -5.17 -22.80 -0.32
CA ALA A 72 -5.89 -22.46 -1.55
C ALA A 72 -7.28 -23.11 -1.57
N SER A 73 -7.40 -24.39 -1.20
CA SER A 73 -8.70 -25.09 -1.18
C SER A 73 -9.71 -24.48 -0.20
N LYS A 74 -9.25 -23.80 0.86
CA LYS A 74 -10.11 -23.15 1.86
C LYS A 74 -10.28 -21.66 1.64
N CYS A 75 -9.31 -21.00 1.02
CA CYS A 75 -9.24 -19.54 0.91
C CYS A 75 -9.62 -19.08 -0.50
N GLN A 76 -10.92 -18.88 -0.72
CA GLN A 76 -11.46 -18.48 -2.02
C GLN A 76 -10.91 -17.13 -2.51
N ILE A 77 -10.53 -16.23 -1.60
CA ILE A 77 -9.99 -14.90 -1.95
C ILE A 77 -8.65 -14.98 -2.70
N LEU A 78 -7.87 -16.05 -2.51
CA LEU A 78 -6.59 -16.24 -3.20
C LEU A 78 -6.75 -16.49 -4.70
N HIS A 79 -7.91 -17.01 -5.11
CA HIS A 79 -8.28 -17.18 -6.52
C HIS A 79 -8.93 -15.93 -7.12
N GLY A 80 -9.15 -14.91 -6.30
CA GLY A 80 -9.80 -13.67 -6.68
C GLY A 80 -8.90 -12.74 -7.48
N ARG A 81 -9.50 -11.61 -7.86
CA ARG A 81 -8.78 -10.47 -8.44
C ARG A 81 -8.72 -9.36 -7.41
N TYR A 82 -7.54 -8.77 -7.26
CA TYR A 82 -7.35 -7.59 -6.45
C TYR A 82 -7.68 -6.34 -7.27
N LEU A 83 -8.55 -5.50 -6.72
CA LEU A 83 -8.86 -4.18 -7.27
C LEU A 83 -8.76 -3.18 -6.13
N ALA A 84 -7.85 -2.22 -6.26
CA ALA A 84 -7.80 -1.10 -5.33
C ALA A 84 -9.12 -0.30 -5.43
N THR A 85 -9.60 0.21 -4.30
CA THR A 85 -10.76 1.10 -4.30
C THR A 85 -10.45 2.30 -5.19
N SER A 86 -11.37 2.65 -6.09
CA SER A 86 -11.10 3.63 -7.16
C SER A 86 -10.62 4.99 -6.63
N TRP A 87 -11.12 5.41 -5.47
CA TRP A 87 -10.75 6.67 -4.79
C TRP A 87 -9.46 6.57 -3.94
N LEU A 88 -8.90 5.37 -3.78
CA LEU A 88 -7.66 5.06 -3.07
C LEU A 88 -6.66 4.33 -3.99
N SER A 89 -6.67 4.69 -5.27
CA SER A 89 -5.87 4.07 -6.33
C SER A 89 -4.42 4.59 -6.39
N SER A 90 -3.89 5.03 -5.24
CA SER A 90 -2.53 5.52 -5.06
C SER A 90 -1.97 4.94 -3.76
N PRO A 91 -0.73 4.40 -3.75
CA PRO A 91 -0.08 3.92 -2.53
C PRO A 91 -0.01 5.00 -1.44
N HIS A 92 0.30 6.25 -1.81
CA HIS A 92 0.40 7.36 -0.85
C HIS A 92 -0.94 7.69 -0.21
N LEU A 93 -2.02 7.68 -1.00
CA LEU A 93 -3.37 7.88 -0.47
C LEU A 93 -3.79 6.73 0.43
N GLN A 94 -3.43 5.48 0.09
CA GLN A 94 -3.69 4.31 0.93
C GLN A 94 -3.02 4.44 2.30
N THR A 95 -1.72 4.76 2.32
CA THR A 95 -0.96 4.95 3.56
C THR A 95 -1.52 6.11 4.38
N ALA A 96 -1.81 7.26 3.75
CA ALA A 96 -2.39 8.41 4.44
C ALA A 96 -3.77 8.08 5.03
N PHE A 97 -4.64 7.42 4.27
CA PHE A 97 -5.97 7.04 4.73
C PHE A 97 -5.90 6.11 5.94
N LEU A 98 -5.05 5.08 5.92
CA LEU A 98 -4.83 4.21 7.06
C LEU A 98 -4.32 5.01 8.27
N SER A 99 -3.34 5.90 8.08
CA SER A 99 -2.83 6.72 9.19
C SER A 99 -3.87 7.66 9.82
N PHE A 100 -4.83 8.18 9.06
CA PHE A 100 -5.84 9.13 9.57
C PHE A 100 -7.15 8.47 10.02
N PHE A 101 -7.54 7.37 9.38
CA PHE A 101 -8.85 6.74 9.55
C PHE A 101 -8.76 5.24 9.87
N GLY A 102 -7.56 4.72 10.05
CA GLY A 102 -7.29 3.36 10.49
C GLY A 102 -8.03 3.05 11.78
N ARG A 103 -8.54 1.82 11.86
CA ARG A 103 -9.06 1.22 13.09
C ARG A 103 -8.33 -0.09 13.31
N PRO A 104 -7.05 -0.01 13.66
CA PRO A 104 -6.24 -1.19 13.82
C PRO A 104 -6.79 -2.02 14.99
N PRO A 105 -6.82 -3.35 14.87
CA PRO A 105 -7.12 -4.23 15.99
C PRO A 105 -6.05 -4.09 17.07
N VAL A 106 -6.47 -4.05 18.34
CA VAL A 106 -5.54 -3.98 19.47
C VAL A 106 -5.05 -5.38 19.79
N PHE A 107 -3.76 -5.62 19.54
CA PHE A 107 -3.08 -6.88 19.87
C PHE A 107 -2.03 -6.66 20.96
N SER A 108 -1.68 -7.72 21.68
CA SER A 108 -0.54 -7.72 22.62
C SER A 108 0.53 -8.65 22.09
N TYR A 109 1.56 -8.09 21.46
CA TYR A 109 2.67 -8.87 20.94
C TYR A 109 3.66 -9.26 22.04
N ARG A 110 4.19 -10.49 21.97
CA ARG A 110 5.30 -10.92 22.81
C ARG A 110 6.62 -10.77 22.05
N ARG A 111 7.44 -9.80 22.48
CA ARG A 111 8.74 -9.52 21.86
C ARG A 111 9.82 -10.50 22.29
N GLN A 112 10.58 -11.01 21.32
CA GLN A 112 11.80 -11.77 21.47
C GLN A 112 12.94 -11.07 20.74
N LEU A 113 14.06 -10.83 21.44
CA LEU A 113 15.24 -10.19 20.86
C LEU A 113 16.30 -11.25 20.52
N PHE A 114 16.82 -11.17 19.30
CA PHE A 114 17.94 -11.97 18.84
C PHE A 114 19.11 -11.05 18.54
N HIS A 115 20.27 -11.35 19.12
CA HIS A 115 21.51 -10.64 18.82
C HIS A 115 22.26 -11.38 17.72
N THR A 116 22.66 -10.66 16.68
CA THR A 116 23.44 -11.20 15.57
C THR A 116 24.92 -11.04 15.84
N SER A 117 25.74 -11.88 15.21
CA SER A 117 27.21 -11.91 15.42
C SER A 117 27.93 -10.64 14.98
N ASP A 118 27.30 -9.82 14.14
CA ASP A 118 27.76 -8.51 13.69
C ASP A 118 27.38 -7.36 14.65
N GLY A 119 26.76 -7.67 15.79
CA GLY A 119 26.31 -6.69 16.78
C GLY A 119 24.93 -6.09 16.48
N GLY A 120 24.25 -6.55 15.42
CA GLY A 120 22.85 -6.22 15.16
C GLY A 120 21.88 -6.84 16.17
N THR A 121 20.64 -6.37 16.15
CA THR A 121 19.54 -6.91 16.98
C THR A 121 18.29 -7.05 16.13
N ILE A 122 17.69 -8.23 16.14
CA ILE A 122 16.45 -8.55 15.46
C ILE A 122 15.36 -8.71 16.52
N ALA A 123 14.27 -7.96 16.41
CA ALA A 123 13.09 -8.13 17.23
C ALA A 123 12.06 -8.99 16.49
N LEU A 124 11.60 -10.06 17.13
CA LEU A 124 10.51 -10.90 16.66
C LEU A 124 9.33 -10.74 17.60
N ASP A 125 8.20 -10.31 17.06
CA ASP A 125 6.99 -10.03 17.82
C ASP A 125 5.95 -11.13 17.55
N TRP A 126 5.71 -11.96 18.56
CA TRP A 126 4.81 -13.11 18.46
C TRP A 126 3.36 -12.70 18.76
N LEU A 127 2.42 -13.24 17.99
CA LEU A 127 0.98 -13.15 18.24
C LEU A 127 0.40 -14.56 18.26
N MET A 128 -0.08 -15.02 19.43
CA MET A 128 -0.64 -16.35 19.60
C MET A 128 -2.17 -16.30 19.57
N ASN A 129 -2.80 -17.44 19.28
CA ASN A 129 -4.27 -17.56 19.25
C ASN A 129 -4.91 -17.20 20.61
N SER A 130 -4.23 -17.56 21.72
CA SER A 130 -4.62 -17.16 23.07
C SER A 130 -4.77 -15.65 23.25
N ASP A 131 -3.91 -14.87 22.59
CA ASP A 131 -3.84 -13.42 22.73
C ASP A 131 -5.01 -12.74 21.98
N VAL A 132 -5.57 -13.42 20.98
CA VAL A 132 -6.69 -12.92 20.15
C VAL A 132 -8.05 -13.32 20.73
N MET A 133 -8.18 -14.52 21.31
CA MET A 133 -9.47 -15.02 21.82
C MET A 133 -9.86 -14.41 23.18
N GLY A 134 -8.98 -13.69 23.88
CA GLY A 134 -9.25 -13.11 25.20
C GLY A 134 -9.55 -14.15 26.30
N VAL A 135 -9.36 -15.43 25.98
CA VAL A 135 -9.63 -16.54 26.88
C VAL A 135 -8.37 -16.74 27.72
N ALA A 136 -8.35 -16.10 28.88
CA ALA A 136 -7.45 -16.42 29.98
C ALA A 136 -7.77 -17.80 30.56
N ILE A 137 -7.66 -18.85 29.75
CA ILE A 137 -7.49 -20.19 30.31
C ILE A 137 -6.00 -20.29 30.58
N ASN A 138 -5.66 -20.44 31.86
CA ASN A 138 -4.38 -20.89 32.37
C ASN A 138 -3.99 -22.24 31.75
N MET A 139 -3.65 -22.25 30.46
CA MET A 139 -2.88 -23.33 29.87
C MET A 139 -1.44 -22.84 29.92
N ASN A 140 -0.63 -23.57 30.69
CA ASN A 140 0.82 -23.40 30.68
C ASN A 140 1.29 -23.18 29.24
N ASP A 141 2.05 -22.10 29.08
CA ASP A 141 2.66 -21.52 27.87
C ASP A 141 3.70 -22.45 27.22
N THR A 142 3.38 -23.73 27.15
CA THR A 142 4.18 -24.79 26.58
C THR A 142 3.53 -25.19 25.28
N ILE A 143 4.08 -24.67 24.18
CA ILE A 143 3.91 -25.25 22.84
C ILE A 143 4.10 -26.77 23.00
N ARG A 144 3.01 -27.53 22.86
CA ARG A 144 3.09 -28.98 23.00
C ARG A 144 4.01 -29.47 21.88
N LYS A 145 4.87 -30.44 22.18
CA LYS A 145 5.83 -31.02 21.21
C LYS A 145 5.16 -31.61 19.95
N ASP A 146 3.83 -31.76 19.97
CA ASP A 146 2.99 -32.26 18.88
C ASP A 146 1.98 -31.21 18.39
N ASP A 147 2.26 -29.92 18.65
CA ASP A 147 1.46 -28.81 18.16
C ASP A 147 1.67 -28.67 16.64
N LYS A 148 0.57 -28.81 15.88
CA LYS A 148 0.54 -28.71 14.42
C LYS A 148 0.04 -27.34 13.95
N THR A 149 -0.02 -26.36 14.85
CA THR A 149 -0.45 -25.00 14.50
C THR A 149 0.52 -24.41 13.47
N PRO A 150 0.04 -23.97 12.29
CA PRO A 150 0.90 -23.38 11.28
C PRO A 150 1.44 -22.04 11.76
N ILE A 151 2.73 -21.78 11.52
CA ILE A 151 3.38 -20.51 11.84
C ILE A 151 3.44 -19.65 10.58
N VAL A 152 2.92 -18.42 10.68
CA VAL A 152 3.03 -17.41 9.63
C VAL A 152 4.06 -16.37 10.08
N VAL A 153 5.11 -16.20 9.29
CA VAL A 153 6.11 -15.16 9.51
C VAL A 153 5.86 -14.03 8.53
N VAL A 154 5.60 -12.83 9.05
CA VAL A 154 5.44 -11.61 8.25
C VAL A 154 6.70 -10.78 8.42
N ILE A 155 7.36 -10.46 7.29
CA ILE A 155 8.55 -9.60 7.28
C ILE A 155 8.13 -8.27 6.64
N PRO A 156 8.04 -7.18 7.42
CA PRO A 156 7.66 -5.88 6.89
C PRO A 156 8.79 -5.27 6.03
N GLY A 157 8.45 -4.22 5.28
CA GLY A 157 9.41 -3.42 4.53
C GLY A 157 10.33 -2.59 5.44
N LEU A 158 11.32 -1.91 4.84
CA LEU A 158 12.39 -1.19 5.57
C LEU A 158 11.91 -0.15 6.59
N THR A 159 10.75 0.46 6.38
CA THR A 159 10.21 1.53 7.23
C THR A 159 9.03 1.07 8.08
N SER A 160 8.83 -0.24 8.25
CA SER A 160 7.70 -0.79 8.96
C SER A 160 8.14 -1.83 9.99
N ASP A 161 7.39 -1.91 11.08
CA ASP A 161 7.56 -2.82 12.20
C ASP A 161 6.22 -3.47 12.58
N SER A 162 6.21 -4.26 13.65
CA SER A 162 4.98 -4.86 14.19
C SER A 162 3.95 -3.83 14.63
N ALA A 163 4.39 -2.68 15.16
CA ALA A 163 3.51 -1.58 15.57
C ALA A 163 2.88 -0.86 14.38
N SER A 164 3.44 -0.97 13.17
CA SER A 164 2.83 -0.43 11.95
C SER A 164 1.49 -1.09 11.60
N ALA A 165 1.22 -2.29 12.11
CA ALA A 165 -0.11 -2.92 12.03
C ALA A 165 -1.11 -2.38 13.06
N GLU A 166 -0.62 -1.57 14.02
CA GLU A 166 -1.39 -0.90 15.07
C GLU A 166 -1.75 0.56 14.72
N TYR A 167 -1.51 1.01 13.47
CA TYR A 167 -1.90 2.34 12.96
C TYR A 167 -2.99 2.26 11.88
#